data_AF-A0A660VD80-F1
#
_entry.id   AF-A0A660VD80-F1
#
_cell.length_a   1.000
_cell.length_b   1.000
_cell.length_c   1.000
_cell.angle_alpha   90.00
_cell.angle_beta   90.00
_cell.angle_gamma   90.00
#
_symmetry.space_group_name_H-M   'P 1'
#
loop_
_entity.id
_entity.type
_entity.pdbx_description
1 polymer ?
#
loop_
_entity_poly.entity_id
_entity_poly.type
_entity_poly.pdbx_seq_one_letter_code
_entity_poly.pdbx_strand_id
1 'polypeptide(L)'
;MLRHSPFALLRSFAVALVLGTASAPALAQGLCQLHFDGSIGVQDVVVAEGDEDGSTRRIRSTGHLVEVEIGAFAGQAEKELALHIHLARGTTGADLAQLIAKRLERLGVDVTLGAAKGGEASLWIDGTRHVSLRLGGGISVDVACAEGPPESLRLLPPSAILADARLTVSASAALILRDRAPLRSRVATDIELKADISSAAAAKKLWEATSKAWVSDRPGGDAWQPHKMQNGATITGVSFHLDSPGGGDWRFELEL
;
A
#
# COMPACT_ATOMS: atom_id res chain seq x y z
N MET A 1 -7.06 72.41 43.79
CA MET A 1 -5.86 71.63 43.43
C MET A 1 -5.80 70.40 44.33
N LEU A 2 -6.07 69.21 43.81
CA LEU A 2 -5.38 67.95 44.14
C LEU A 2 -5.98 66.83 43.26
N ARG A 3 -5.07 66.04 42.70
CA ARG A 3 -5.20 65.28 41.45
C ARG A 3 -6.05 64.01 41.62
N HIS A 4 -6.91 63.76 40.63
CA HIS A 4 -7.40 62.41 40.34
C HIS A 4 -6.36 61.67 39.49
N SER A 5 -5.90 60.52 39.97
CA SER A 5 -5.16 59.53 39.18
C SER A 5 -6.00 58.26 39.05
N PRO A 6 -6.26 57.77 37.84
CA PRO A 6 -6.88 56.48 37.59
C PRO A 6 -5.79 55.42 37.37
N PHE A 7 -5.86 54.27 38.04
CA PHE A 7 -4.97 53.16 37.71
C PHE A 7 -5.71 51.81 37.69
N ALA A 8 -5.90 51.37 36.45
CA ALA A 8 -5.67 50.01 35.92
C ALA A 8 -6.30 48.82 36.66
N LEU A 9 -7.49 48.43 36.18
CA LEU A 9 -7.99 47.06 36.25
C LEU A 9 -7.13 46.17 35.33
N LEU A 10 -6.18 45.42 35.91
CA LEU A 10 -5.54 44.28 35.25
C LEU A 10 -6.60 43.18 35.05
N ARG A 11 -7.13 43.07 33.84
CA ARG A 11 -7.89 41.90 33.40
C ARG A 11 -6.90 40.79 33.05
N SER A 12 -6.78 39.81 33.94
CA SER A 12 -6.12 38.53 33.64
C SER A 12 -6.88 37.84 32.51
N PHE A 13 -6.31 37.85 31.30
CA PHE A 13 -6.72 36.96 30.23
C PHE A 13 -6.18 35.56 30.54
N ALA A 14 -7.03 34.70 31.10
CA ALA A 14 -6.79 33.27 31.10
C ALA A 14 -6.89 32.79 29.65
N VAL A 15 -5.74 32.59 28.99
CA VAL A 15 -5.67 31.83 27.74
C VAL A 15 -5.95 30.39 28.12
N ALA A 16 -7.20 29.95 27.95
CA ALA A 16 -7.55 28.55 28.00
C ALA A 16 -6.90 27.87 26.78
N LEU A 17 -5.73 27.28 27.00
CA LEU A 17 -5.11 26.36 26.05
C LEU A 17 -6.07 25.15 25.96
N VAL A 18 -6.93 25.15 24.94
CA VAL A 18 -7.70 23.96 24.59
C VAL A 18 -6.69 22.94 24.09
N LEU A 19 -6.25 22.09 25.02
CA LEU A 19 -5.60 20.82 24.70
C LEU A 19 -6.62 20.00 23.93
N GLY A 20 -6.66 20.21 22.61
CA GLY A 20 -7.31 19.28 21.71
C GLY A 20 -6.69 17.93 21.98
N THR A 21 -7.48 16.98 22.48
CA THR A 21 -7.09 15.59 22.53
C THR A 21 -6.72 15.22 21.11
N ALA A 22 -5.41 15.12 20.84
CA ALA A 22 -4.92 14.58 19.59
C ALA A 22 -5.47 13.15 19.54
N SER A 23 -6.55 12.96 18.78
CA SER A 23 -6.97 11.62 18.38
C SER A 23 -5.73 11.00 17.75
N ALA A 24 -5.22 9.93 18.36
CA ALA A 24 -4.22 9.11 17.69
C ALA A 24 -4.73 8.81 16.27
N PRO A 25 -3.86 8.83 15.24
CA PRO A 25 -4.27 8.40 13.92
C PRO A 25 -4.85 6.99 14.05
N ALA A 26 -6.07 6.79 13.56
CA ALA A 26 -6.64 5.44 13.49
C ALA A 26 -5.84 4.69 12.42
N LEU A 27 -4.96 3.78 12.86
CA LEU A 27 -4.27 2.85 11.97
C LEU A 27 -5.30 1.89 11.33
N ALA A 28 -4.91 1.28 10.22
CA ALA A 28 -5.76 0.28 9.56
C ALA A 28 -6.14 -0.82 10.57
N GLN A 29 -7.44 -1.10 10.71
CA GLN A 29 -7.95 -2.04 11.71
C GLN A 29 -7.87 -3.51 11.25
N GLY A 30 -7.11 -3.77 10.18
CA GLY A 30 -6.82 -5.10 9.67
C GLY A 30 -7.66 -5.54 8.47
N LEU A 31 -8.71 -4.81 8.07
CA LEU A 31 -9.41 -5.14 6.83
C LEU A 31 -8.61 -4.69 5.60
N CYS A 32 -8.14 -5.68 4.83
CA CYS A 32 -7.40 -5.48 3.59
C CYS A 32 -8.16 -6.06 2.40
N GLN A 33 -8.17 -5.35 1.28
CA GLN A 33 -8.67 -5.84 0.00
C GLN A 33 -7.51 -6.00 -0.98
N LEU A 34 -7.37 -7.19 -1.56
CA LEU A 34 -6.50 -7.46 -2.70
C LEU A 34 -7.39 -7.65 -3.94
N HIS A 35 -7.22 -6.83 -4.96
CA HIS A 35 -7.89 -7.03 -6.24
C HIS A 35 -6.87 -7.43 -7.30
N PHE A 36 -6.97 -8.66 -7.78
CA PHE A 36 -6.07 -9.21 -8.77
C PHE A 36 -6.70 -9.12 -10.16
N ASP A 37 -5.87 -8.73 -11.13
CA ASP A 37 -6.21 -8.67 -12.56
C ASP A 37 -5.07 -9.28 -13.39
N GLY A 38 -5.34 -9.51 -14.66
CA GLY A 38 -4.39 -9.96 -15.66
C GLY A 38 -4.26 -11.48 -15.70
N SER A 39 -3.26 -11.92 -16.46
CA SER A 39 -2.95 -13.34 -16.62
C SER A 39 -1.49 -13.54 -16.96
N ILE A 40 -0.96 -14.71 -16.60
CA ILE A 40 0.41 -15.08 -16.95
C ILE A 40 0.55 -15.20 -18.47
N GLY A 41 1.23 -14.23 -19.06
CA GLY A 41 1.51 -14.13 -20.48
C GLY A 41 2.72 -14.95 -20.92
N VAL A 42 3.05 -14.86 -22.21
CA VAL A 42 4.36 -15.31 -22.73
C VAL A 42 5.32 -14.14 -22.58
N GLN A 43 6.40 -14.33 -21.84
CA GLN A 43 7.47 -13.35 -21.73
C GLN A 43 8.77 -13.97 -22.22
N ASP A 44 9.45 -13.24 -23.12
CA ASP A 44 10.84 -13.51 -23.46
C ASP A 44 11.69 -12.89 -22.33
N VAL A 45 12.19 -13.73 -21.43
CA VAL A 45 13.10 -13.27 -20.38
C VAL A 45 14.50 -13.22 -20.98
N VAL A 46 15.12 -12.05 -20.95
CA VAL A 46 16.52 -11.89 -21.33
C VAL A 46 17.34 -12.20 -20.09
N VAL A 47 17.98 -13.37 -20.07
CA VAL A 47 18.91 -13.71 -19.00
C VAL A 47 20.30 -13.24 -19.45
N ALA A 48 20.89 -12.33 -18.69
CA ALA A 48 22.29 -12.00 -18.85
C ALA A 48 23.12 -13.14 -18.25
N GLU A 49 23.50 -14.13 -19.06
CA GLU A 49 24.52 -15.08 -18.66
C GLU A 49 25.88 -14.38 -18.72
N GLY A 50 26.63 -14.44 -17.62
CA GLY A 50 27.98 -13.90 -17.51
C GLY A 50 29.03 -14.73 -18.25
N ASP A 51 28.75 -15.10 -19.50
CA ASP A 51 29.76 -15.70 -20.38
C ASP A 51 30.60 -14.59 -21.00
N GLU A 52 31.91 -14.85 -21.11
CA GLU A 52 32.93 -13.91 -21.62
C GLU A 52 32.65 -13.37 -23.04
N ASP A 53 31.68 -13.95 -23.75
CA ASP A 53 31.26 -13.59 -25.11
C ASP A 53 30.13 -12.54 -25.17
N GLY A 54 29.57 -12.12 -24.03
CA GLY A 54 28.52 -11.08 -23.99
C GLY A 54 27.22 -11.44 -24.73
N SER A 55 27.00 -12.72 -25.02
CA SER A 55 25.83 -13.18 -25.76
C SER A 55 24.59 -13.20 -24.85
N THR A 56 23.55 -12.43 -25.21
CA THR A 56 22.27 -12.45 -24.48
C THR A 56 21.42 -13.62 -24.94
N ARG A 57 21.12 -14.56 -24.04
CA ARG A 57 20.21 -15.67 -24.32
C ARG A 57 18.78 -15.29 -23.94
N ARG A 58 17.85 -15.39 -24.90
CA ARG A 58 16.41 -15.25 -24.63
C ARG A 58 15.83 -16.60 -24.25
N ILE A 59 15.35 -16.72 -23.02
CA ILE A 59 14.63 -17.90 -22.55
C ILE A 59 13.14 -17.57 -22.60
N ARG A 60 12.38 -18.35 -23.38
CA ARG A 60 10.91 -18.31 -23.31
C ARG A 60 10.49 -18.97 -22.01
N SER A 61 10.06 -18.16 -21.05
CA SER A 61 9.46 -18.72 -19.84
C SER A 61 8.04 -19.19 -20.14
N THR A 62 7.69 -20.40 -19.70
CA THR A 62 6.32 -20.94 -19.81
C THR A 62 5.48 -20.67 -18.57
N GLY A 63 6.07 -19.99 -17.58
CA GLY A 63 5.41 -19.55 -16.35
C GLY A 63 6.14 -18.38 -15.70
N HIS A 64 5.71 -18.01 -14.50
CA HIS A 64 6.31 -16.90 -13.76
C HIS A 64 6.33 -17.19 -12.26
N LEU A 65 7.38 -16.77 -11.56
CA LEU A 65 7.45 -16.85 -10.10
C LEU A 65 6.56 -15.75 -9.50
N VAL A 66 5.69 -16.14 -8.59
CA VAL A 66 4.88 -15.23 -7.78
C VAL A 66 5.16 -15.52 -6.31
N GLU A 67 5.41 -14.46 -5.55
CA GLU A 67 5.58 -14.52 -4.09
C GLU A 67 4.41 -13.81 -3.43
N VAL A 68 3.74 -14.50 -2.50
CA VAL A 68 2.65 -13.97 -1.70
C VAL A 68 2.89 -14.34 -0.25
N GLU A 69 3.00 -13.34 0.59
CA GLU A 69 3.20 -13.43 2.03
C GLU A 69 2.11 -12.58 2.70
N ILE A 70 1.27 -13.21 3.52
CA ILE A 70 0.15 -12.54 4.20
C ILE A 70 0.14 -13.00 5.64
N GLY A 71 0.31 -12.06 6.56
CA GLY A 71 0.09 -12.25 7.98
C GLY A 71 -1.29 -11.73 8.37
N ALA A 72 -2.08 -12.55 9.07
CA ALA A 72 -3.40 -12.17 9.55
C ALA A 72 -3.79 -12.91 10.84
N PHE A 73 -4.77 -12.41 11.56
CA PHE A 73 -5.32 -13.09 12.74
C PHE A 73 -6.40 -14.12 12.36
N ALA A 74 -6.30 -15.31 12.95
CA ALA A 74 -7.36 -16.30 13.04
C ALA A 74 -7.90 -16.30 14.47
N GLY A 75 -8.92 -15.46 14.72
CA GLY A 75 -9.39 -15.17 16.08
C GLY A 75 -8.36 -14.37 16.89
N GLN A 76 -7.63 -15.05 17.79
CA GLN A 76 -6.57 -14.44 18.61
C GLN A 76 -5.16 -14.93 18.23
N ALA A 77 -5.07 -15.89 17.32
CA ALA A 77 -3.79 -16.47 16.91
C ALA A 77 -3.32 -15.81 15.62
N GLU A 78 -2.07 -15.37 15.59
CA GLU A 78 -1.43 -14.90 14.37
C GLU A 78 -1.13 -16.10 13.44
N LYS A 79 -1.41 -15.92 12.15
CA LYS A 79 -1.20 -16.89 11.09
C LYS A 79 -0.48 -16.22 9.93
N GLU A 80 0.34 -17.02 9.26
CA GLU A 80 1.11 -16.58 8.12
C GLU A 80 0.90 -17.55 6.96
N LEU A 81 0.55 -16.99 5.81
CA LEU A 81 0.57 -17.67 4.54
C LEU A 81 1.78 -17.19 3.75
N ALA A 82 2.72 -18.08 3.46
CA ALA A 82 3.82 -17.84 2.53
C ALA A 82 3.70 -18.79 1.32
N LEU A 83 3.59 -18.21 0.13
CA LEU A 83 3.50 -18.92 -1.15
C LEU A 83 4.56 -18.38 -2.09
N HIS A 84 5.55 -19.20 -2.41
CA HIS A 84 6.54 -18.93 -3.47
C HIS A 84 6.31 -19.96 -4.57
N ILE A 85 5.52 -19.59 -5.58
CA ILE A 85 4.96 -20.55 -6.54
C ILE A 85 5.24 -20.11 -7.98
N HIS A 86 5.52 -21.10 -8.85
CA HIS A 86 5.65 -20.86 -10.27
C HIS A 86 4.29 -21.09 -10.95
N LEU A 87 3.69 -20.03 -11.46
CA LEU A 87 2.39 -20.07 -12.14
C LEU A 87 2.57 -20.33 -13.63
N ALA A 88 1.79 -21.27 -14.18
CA ALA A 88 1.82 -21.58 -15.60
C ALA A 88 1.12 -20.48 -16.43
N ARG A 89 1.49 -20.39 -17.72
CA ARG A 89 0.81 -19.54 -18.70
C ARG A 89 -0.71 -19.72 -18.65
N GLY A 90 -1.43 -18.60 -18.73
CA GLY A 90 -2.89 -18.57 -18.73
C GLY A 90 -3.53 -18.56 -17.35
N THR A 91 -2.75 -18.75 -16.28
CA THR A 91 -3.24 -18.53 -14.91
C THR A 91 -3.65 -17.08 -14.74
N THR A 92 -4.88 -16.84 -14.29
CA THR A 92 -5.46 -15.51 -14.13
C THR A 92 -5.28 -14.96 -12.71
N GLY A 93 -5.47 -13.65 -12.54
CA GLY A 93 -5.57 -13.04 -11.22
C GLY A 93 -6.65 -13.68 -10.34
N ALA A 94 -7.79 -14.07 -10.93
CA ALA A 94 -8.87 -14.76 -10.25
C ALA A 94 -8.47 -16.15 -9.74
N ASP A 95 -7.69 -16.92 -10.53
CA ASP A 95 -7.17 -18.22 -10.11
C ASP A 95 -6.24 -18.08 -8.90
N LEU A 96 -5.37 -17.07 -8.92
CA LEU A 96 -4.47 -16.75 -7.81
C LEU A 96 -5.24 -16.32 -6.57
N ALA A 97 -6.21 -15.40 -6.70
CA ALA A 97 -7.07 -14.96 -5.60
C ALA A 97 -7.81 -16.13 -4.96
N GLN A 98 -8.36 -17.05 -5.77
CA GLN A 98 -9.05 -18.24 -5.29
C GLN A 98 -8.09 -19.20 -4.55
N LEU A 99 -6.86 -19.36 -5.04
CA LEU A 99 -5.84 -20.16 -4.36
C LEU A 99 -5.49 -19.56 -3.00
N ILE A 100 -5.23 -18.26 -2.94
CA ILE A 100 -4.88 -17.54 -1.71
C ILE A 100 -6.03 -17.66 -0.69
N ALA A 101 -7.26 -17.38 -1.12
CA ALA A 101 -8.46 -17.50 -0.27
C ALA A 101 -8.55 -18.89 0.38
N LYS A 102 -8.49 -19.96 -0.43
CA LYS A 102 -8.55 -21.35 0.08
C LYS A 102 -7.41 -21.69 1.04
N ARG A 103 -6.23 -21.05 0.90
CA ARG A 103 -5.10 -21.30 1.79
C ARG A 103 -5.25 -20.55 3.11
N LEU A 104 -5.72 -19.31 3.08
CA LEU A 104 -6.03 -18.51 4.28
C LEU A 104 -7.18 -19.14 5.08
N GLU A 105 -8.26 -19.58 4.42
CA GLU A 105 -9.38 -20.29 5.08
C GLU A 105 -8.90 -21.54 5.82
N ARG A 106 -7.97 -22.30 5.23
CA ARG A 106 -7.37 -23.49 5.87
C ARG A 106 -6.53 -23.15 7.10
N LEU A 107 -5.99 -21.94 7.18
CA LEU A 107 -5.30 -21.42 8.37
C LEU A 107 -6.27 -20.88 9.42
N GLY A 108 -7.57 -20.81 9.10
CA GLY A 108 -8.62 -20.25 9.96
C GLY A 108 -8.74 -18.74 9.89
N VAL A 109 -8.15 -18.10 8.88
CA VAL A 109 -8.27 -16.65 8.65
C VAL A 109 -9.59 -16.38 7.94
N ASP A 110 -10.31 -15.36 8.41
CA ASP A 110 -11.57 -14.93 7.82
C ASP A 110 -11.31 -14.16 6.51
N VAL A 111 -11.80 -14.72 5.41
CA VAL A 111 -11.66 -14.13 4.07
C VAL A 111 -12.98 -14.15 3.33
N THR A 112 -13.18 -13.16 2.46
CA THR A 112 -14.33 -13.11 1.55
C THR A 112 -13.83 -12.93 0.13
N LEU A 113 -14.04 -13.96 -0.70
CA LEU A 113 -13.75 -13.89 -2.14
C LEU A 113 -14.94 -13.27 -2.87
N GLY A 114 -14.70 -12.15 -3.56
CA GLY A 114 -15.65 -11.50 -4.45
C GLY A 114 -15.91 -12.32 -5.72
N ALA A 115 -16.99 -11.98 -6.43
CA ALA A 115 -17.32 -12.65 -7.69
C ALA A 115 -16.21 -12.42 -8.73
N ALA A 116 -15.70 -13.53 -9.30
CA ALA A 116 -14.74 -13.45 -10.38
C ALA A 116 -15.40 -12.97 -11.67
N LYS A 117 -14.77 -12.04 -12.38
CA LYS A 117 -15.27 -11.49 -13.65
C LYS A 117 -14.11 -11.32 -14.62
N GLY A 118 -14.15 -12.00 -15.76
CA GLY A 118 -13.15 -11.80 -16.82
C GLY A 118 -11.70 -12.18 -16.46
N GLY A 119 -11.49 -12.98 -15.41
CA GLY A 119 -10.14 -13.29 -14.90
C GLY A 119 -9.69 -12.40 -13.74
N GLU A 120 -10.52 -11.44 -13.33
CA GLU A 120 -10.31 -10.58 -12.17
C GLU A 120 -11.04 -11.14 -10.94
N ALA A 121 -10.49 -10.93 -9.74
CA ALA A 121 -11.21 -11.18 -8.50
C ALA A 121 -10.71 -10.28 -7.36
N SER A 122 -11.62 -9.91 -6.46
CA SER A 122 -11.28 -9.27 -5.19
C SER A 122 -11.27 -10.29 -4.06
N LEU A 123 -10.30 -10.19 -3.18
CA LEU A 123 -10.17 -10.94 -1.94
C LEU A 123 -10.14 -9.96 -0.78
N TRP A 124 -11.09 -10.09 0.13
CA TRP A 124 -11.12 -9.36 1.39
C TRP A 124 -10.56 -10.25 2.49
N ILE A 125 -9.69 -9.71 3.32
CA ILE A 125 -8.98 -10.42 4.38
C ILE A 125 -9.15 -9.61 5.67
N ASP A 126 -9.78 -10.22 6.68
CA ASP A 126 -9.95 -9.61 7.98
C ASP A 126 -8.70 -9.84 8.87
N GLY A 127 -8.45 -8.94 9.81
CA GLY A 127 -7.34 -9.04 10.76
C GLY A 127 -5.96 -9.09 10.12
N THR A 128 -5.79 -8.56 8.91
CA THR A 128 -4.53 -8.47 8.18
C THR A 128 -3.51 -7.61 8.95
N ARG A 129 -2.29 -8.12 9.11
CA ARG A 129 -1.15 -7.42 9.72
C ARG A 129 -0.15 -6.96 8.69
N HIS A 130 0.15 -7.82 7.73
CA HIS A 130 1.03 -7.47 6.64
C HIS A 130 0.63 -8.16 5.34
N VAL A 131 0.99 -7.52 4.23
CA VAL A 131 0.85 -8.04 2.88
C VAL A 131 2.15 -7.77 2.15
N SER A 132 2.78 -8.83 1.67
CA SER A 132 3.97 -8.79 0.84
C SER A 132 3.70 -9.56 -0.46
N LEU A 133 3.83 -8.87 -1.59
CA LEU A 133 3.48 -9.39 -2.91
C LEU A 133 4.61 -9.09 -3.88
N ARG A 134 5.20 -10.12 -4.48
CA ARG A 134 6.01 -10.01 -5.70
C ARG A 134 5.23 -10.63 -6.85
N LEU A 135 4.65 -9.77 -7.68
CA LEU A 135 3.86 -10.19 -8.82
C LEU A 135 4.58 -9.78 -10.11
N GLY A 136 4.41 -10.58 -11.15
CA GLY A 136 4.90 -10.28 -12.48
C GLY A 136 4.25 -11.21 -13.50
N GLY A 137 4.82 -11.29 -14.70
CA GLY A 137 4.28 -12.17 -15.75
C GLY A 137 2.95 -11.71 -16.34
N GLY A 138 2.48 -10.50 -16.02
CA GLY A 138 1.20 -9.95 -16.49
C GLY A 138 0.05 -10.00 -15.49
N ILE A 139 0.29 -10.47 -14.26
CA ILE A 139 -0.65 -10.29 -13.14
C ILE A 139 -0.35 -8.96 -12.45
N SER A 140 -1.39 -8.20 -12.12
CA SER A 140 -1.34 -6.97 -11.33
C SER A 140 -2.22 -7.10 -10.08
N VAL A 141 -2.00 -6.19 -9.12
CA VAL A 141 -2.81 -6.13 -7.90
C VAL A 141 -3.05 -4.69 -7.47
N ASP A 142 -4.29 -4.43 -7.04
CA ASP A 142 -4.60 -3.31 -6.16
C ASP A 142 -4.64 -3.79 -4.72
N VAL A 143 -3.92 -3.12 -3.83
CA VAL A 143 -3.97 -3.38 -2.38
C VAL A 143 -4.65 -2.19 -1.71
N ALA A 144 -5.73 -2.43 -0.97
CA ALA A 144 -6.43 -1.38 -0.24
C ALA A 144 -6.52 -1.69 1.27
N CYS A 145 -6.01 -0.77 2.09
CA CYS A 145 -6.30 -0.68 3.51
C CYS A 145 -7.65 0.00 3.67
N ALA A 146 -8.70 -0.76 4.00
CA ALA A 146 -10.07 -0.24 4.00
C ALA A 146 -10.38 0.66 5.21
N GLU A 147 -9.58 0.58 6.27
CA GLU A 147 -9.90 1.12 7.60
C GLU A 147 -8.85 2.08 8.16
N GLY A 148 -8.06 2.71 7.29
CA GLY A 148 -7.04 3.68 7.70
C GLY A 148 -5.81 3.68 6.79
N PRO A 149 -4.81 4.52 7.09
CA PRO A 149 -3.49 4.39 6.50
C PRO A 149 -2.76 3.13 6.99
N PRO A 150 -1.88 2.53 6.17
CA PRO A 150 -0.95 1.51 6.65
C PRO A 150 0.08 2.09 7.62
N GLU A 151 0.65 1.24 8.47
CA GLU A 151 1.81 1.57 9.30
C GLU A 151 3.06 1.83 8.47
N SER A 152 3.26 1.08 7.38
CA SER A 152 4.34 1.34 6.44
C SER A 152 4.12 0.71 5.08
N LEU A 153 4.68 1.34 4.04
CA LEU A 153 4.81 0.81 2.69
C LEU A 153 6.28 0.81 2.29
N ARG A 154 6.81 -0.36 1.91
CA ARG A 154 8.12 -0.50 1.26
C ARG A 154 7.94 -1.06 -0.15
N LEU A 155 8.73 -0.54 -1.08
CA LEU A 155 8.81 -1.03 -2.44
C LEU A 155 10.22 -1.56 -2.68
N LEU A 156 10.33 -2.79 -3.15
CA LEU A 156 11.59 -3.37 -3.58
C LEU A 156 11.63 -3.44 -5.11
N PRO A 157 12.81 -3.15 -5.72
CA PRO A 157 12.95 -3.20 -7.16
C PRO A 157 12.66 -4.61 -7.72
N PRO A 158 12.37 -4.70 -9.02
CA PRO A 158 12.25 -5.97 -9.71
C PRO A 158 13.56 -6.76 -9.60
N SER A 159 13.45 -8.09 -9.53
CA SER A 159 14.60 -8.96 -9.29
C SER A 159 14.91 -9.89 -10.47
N ALA A 160 13.87 -10.36 -11.17
CA ALA A 160 13.99 -11.28 -12.29
C ALA A 160 13.69 -10.62 -13.64
N ILE A 161 12.73 -9.69 -13.69
CA ILE A 161 12.30 -8.99 -14.90
C ILE A 161 12.41 -7.49 -14.66
N LEU A 162 13.49 -6.91 -15.17
CA LEU A 162 13.75 -5.49 -14.99
C LEU A 162 12.83 -4.67 -15.90
N ALA A 163 11.84 -4.01 -15.31
CA ALA A 163 10.99 -3.07 -16.00
C ALA A 163 10.61 -1.90 -15.08
N ASP A 164 10.47 -0.72 -15.67
CA ASP A 164 9.94 0.45 -14.99
C ASP A 164 8.49 0.19 -14.53
N ALA A 165 8.04 0.96 -13.54
CA ALA A 165 6.67 0.89 -13.04
C ALA A 165 6.09 2.27 -12.74
N ARG A 166 4.78 2.31 -12.55
CA ARG A 166 4.02 3.45 -12.05
C ARG A 166 3.25 3.02 -10.81
N LEU A 167 3.56 3.63 -9.68
CA LEU A 167 2.76 3.47 -8.46
C LEU A 167 1.73 4.60 -8.40
N THR A 168 0.47 4.22 -8.26
CA THR A 168 -0.63 5.14 -7.93
C THR A 168 -1.04 4.90 -6.49
N VAL A 169 -1.05 5.96 -5.68
CA VAL A 169 -1.51 5.93 -4.29
C VAL A 169 -2.74 6.81 -4.16
N SER A 170 -3.85 6.25 -3.69
CA SER A 170 -5.08 6.99 -3.44
C SER A 170 -5.48 6.93 -1.97
N ALA A 171 -5.92 8.04 -1.38
CA ALA A 171 -6.58 8.03 -0.08
C ALA A 171 -8.00 8.58 -0.15
N SER A 172 -8.86 8.01 0.67
CA SER A 172 -10.09 8.65 1.12
C SER A 172 -9.85 9.29 2.48
N ALA A 173 -10.39 10.49 2.70
CA ALA A 173 -10.24 11.20 3.96
C ALA A 173 -11.56 11.82 4.43
N ALA A 174 -11.68 12.01 5.74
CA ALA A 174 -12.82 12.66 6.37
C ALA A 174 -12.36 13.74 7.36
N LEU A 175 -12.96 14.93 7.25
CA LEU A 175 -12.83 15.99 8.25
C LEU A 175 -14.12 16.03 9.08
N ILE A 176 -13.99 15.69 10.36
CA ILE A 176 -15.10 15.72 11.32
C ILE A 176 -15.14 17.10 11.95
N LEU A 177 -16.20 17.85 11.64
CA LEU A 177 -16.48 19.16 12.23
C LEU A 177 -17.62 19.01 13.24
N ARG A 178 -17.49 19.68 14.38
CA ARG A 178 -18.52 19.65 15.43
C ARG A 178 -19.87 20.10 14.86
N ASP A 179 -20.92 19.34 15.16
CA ASP A 179 -22.31 19.61 14.77
C ASP A 179 -22.54 19.68 13.25
N ARG A 180 -21.68 19.03 12.43
CA ARG A 180 -21.82 18.97 10.97
C ARG A 180 -21.61 17.55 10.45
N ALA A 181 -22.16 17.30 9.26
CA ALA A 181 -21.84 16.09 8.51
C ALA A 181 -20.34 16.06 8.16
N PRO A 182 -19.69 14.88 8.19
CA PRO A 182 -18.28 14.76 7.80
C PRO A 182 -18.05 15.23 6.36
N LEU A 183 -17.03 16.06 6.16
CA LEU A 183 -16.59 16.43 4.82
C LEU A 183 -15.65 15.34 4.31
N ARG A 184 -16.02 14.72 3.18
CA ARG A 184 -15.25 13.63 2.57
C ARG A 184 -14.46 14.14 1.36
N SER A 185 -13.25 13.64 1.20
CA SER A 185 -12.42 13.92 0.03
C SER A 185 -11.68 12.67 -0.42
N ARG A 186 -11.22 12.70 -1.67
CA ARG A 186 -10.32 11.70 -2.25
C ARG A 186 -9.14 12.41 -2.89
N VAL A 187 -7.94 11.88 -2.70
CA VAL A 187 -6.72 12.37 -3.35
C VAL A 187 -5.97 11.18 -3.93
N ALA A 188 -5.39 11.37 -5.12
CA ALA A 188 -4.53 10.38 -5.76
C ALA A 188 -3.21 11.03 -6.18
N THR A 189 -2.13 10.27 -6.09
CA THR A 189 -0.77 10.68 -6.47
C THR A 189 -0.12 9.54 -7.25
N ASP A 190 0.49 9.88 -8.39
CA ASP A 190 1.23 8.94 -9.21
C ASP A 190 2.72 9.21 -9.10
N ILE A 191 3.51 8.14 -9.05
CA ILE A 191 4.97 8.22 -9.16
C ILE A 191 5.48 7.22 -10.19
N GLU A 192 6.43 7.65 -11.01
CA GLU A 192 7.19 6.76 -11.89
C GLU A 192 8.35 6.13 -11.12
N LEU A 193 8.65 4.86 -11.35
CA LEU A 193 9.70 4.10 -10.69
C LEU A 193 10.59 3.47 -11.77
N LYS A 194 11.90 3.69 -11.65
CA LYS A 194 12.88 3.08 -12.54
C LYS A 194 13.25 1.69 -12.04
N ALA A 195 13.46 0.73 -12.94
CA ALA A 195 13.77 -0.65 -12.56
C ALA A 195 14.99 -0.79 -11.62
N ASP A 196 15.95 0.13 -11.68
CA ASP A 196 17.16 0.18 -10.86
C ASP A 196 17.02 1.03 -9.59
N ILE A 197 15.82 1.54 -9.28
CA ILE A 197 15.59 2.38 -8.10
C ILE A 197 15.78 1.57 -6.81
N SER A 198 16.51 2.13 -5.85
CA SER A 198 16.59 1.54 -4.50
C SER A 198 15.29 1.80 -3.71
N SER A 199 14.98 0.94 -2.74
CA SER A 199 13.83 1.13 -1.85
C SER A 199 13.84 2.48 -1.14
N ALA A 200 15.00 2.93 -0.68
CA ALA A 200 15.18 4.26 -0.07
C ALA A 200 14.87 5.41 -1.03
N ALA A 201 15.28 5.30 -2.30
CA ALA A 201 14.97 6.29 -3.32
C ALA A 201 13.48 6.28 -3.70
N ALA A 202 12.86 5.09 -3.78
CA ALA A 202 11.43 4.94 -4.04
C ALA A 202 10.58 5.57 -2.90
N ALA A 203 10.90 5.26 -1.65
CA ALA A 203 10.25 5.84 -0.48
C ALA A 203 10.42 7.36 -0.41
N LYS A 204 11.63 7.88 -0.74
CA LYS A 204 11.87 9.32 -0.85
C LYS A 204 10.99 9.95 -1.93
N LYS A 205 10.92 9.36 -3.13
CA LYS A 205 10.12 9.87 -4.24
C LYS A 205 8.64 9.90 -3.91
N LEU A 206 8.12 8.87 -3.25
CA LEU A 206 6.74 8.82 -2.78
C LEU A 206 6.45 9.91 -1.74
N TRP A 207 7.34 10.07 -0.76
CA TRP A 207 7.24 11.12 0.25
C TRP A 207 7.25 12.53 -0.35
N GLU A 208 8.16 12.82 -1.28
CA GLU A 208 8.22 14.10 -1.97
C GLU A 208 6.96 14.38 -2.80
N ALA A 209 6.48 13.38 -3.55
CA ALA A 209 5.29 13.50 -4.39
C ALA A 209 3.99 13.71 -3.59
N THR A 210 3.90 13.14 -2.39
CA THR A 210 2.71 13.24 -1.53
C THR A 210 2.74 14.43 -0.57
N SER A 211 3.91 15.06 -0.36
CA SER A 211 4.15 16.14 0.62
C SER A 211 3.16 17.31 0.60
N LYS A 212 2.59 17.66 -0.56
CA LYS A 212 1.62 18.76 -0.70
C LYS A 212 0.22 18.41 -0.19
N ALA A 213 -0.14 17.12 -0.17
CA ALA A 213 -1.48 16.68 0.21
C ALA A 213 -1.49 15.86 1.51
N TRP A 214 -0.36 15.24 1.88
CA TRP A 214 -0.27 14.28 2.98
C TRP A 214 0.78 14.73 3.99
N VAL A 215 0.50 14.46 5.27
CA VAL A 215 1.49 14.41 6.34
C VAL A 215 1.94 12.96 6.43
N SER A 216 3.24 12.72 6.26
CA SER A 216 3.82 11.37 6.22
C SER A 216 5.28 11.39 6.65
N ASP A 217 5.76 10.24 7.14
CA ASP A 217 7.15 10.01 7.53
C ASP A 217 7.81 8.93 6.67
N ARG A 218 9.10 8.69 6.93
CA ARG A 218 9.90 7.62 6.30
C ARG A 218 10.62 6.79 7.36
N PRO A 219 9.93 5.86 8.04
CA PRO A 219 10.56 5.00 9.04
C PRO A 219 11.69 4.19 8.39
N GLY A 220 12.86 4.14 9.02
CA GLY A 220 14.05 3.46 8.47
C GLY A 220 14.65 4.09 7.20
N GLY A 221 14.01 5.11 6.61
CA GLY A 221 14.43 5.78 5.38
C GLY A 221 14.09 5.03 4.08
N ASP A 222 13.66 3.77 4.17
CA ASP A 222 13.34 2.89 3.04
C ASP A 222 11.86 2.50 2.92
N ALA A 223 11.03 2.93 3.88
CA ALA A 223 9.59 2.82 3.84
C ALA A 223 8.93 4.20 3.91
N TRP A 224 7.66 4.27 3.53
CA TRP A 224 6.81 5.45 3.60
C TRP A 224 5.60 5.18 4.50
N GLN A 225 5.28 6.13 5.37
CA GLN A 225 4.17 6.01 6.32
C GLN A 225 3.26 7.24 6.24
N PRO A 226 2.02 7.11 5.72
CA PRO A 226 1.05 8.20 5.75
C PRO A 226 0.36 8.31 7.12
N HIS A 227 0.16 9.54 7.60
CA HIS A 227 -0.52 9.79 8.89
C HIS A 227 -1.89 10.43 8.71
N LYS A 228 -1.98 11.52 7.94
CA LYS A 228 -3.20 12.29 7.71
C LYS A 228 -3.05 13.22 6.51
N MET A 229 -4.12 13.91 6.12
CA MET A 229 -4.06 14.94 5.10
C MET A 229 -3.45 16.24 5.64
N GLN A 230 -2.81 17.04 4.78
CA GLN A 230 -2.23 18.35 5.13
C GLN A 230 -3.26 19.35 5.68
N ASN A 231 -4.53 19.22 5.28
CA ASN A 231 -5.63 20.03 5.78
C ASN A 231 -6.18 19.56 7.14
N GLY A 232 -5.58 18.54 7.77
CA GLY A 232 -6.01 17.97 9.04
C GLY A 232 -7.09 16.88 8.94
N ALA A 233 -7.59 16.53 7.76
CA ALA A 233 -8.53 15.43 7.60
C ALA A 233 -7.87 14.07 7.91
N THR A 234 -8.61 13.19 8.58
CA THR A 234 -8.16 11.82 8.89
C THR A 234 -8.27 10.95 7.64
N ILE A 235 -7.23 10.18 7.34
CA ILE A 235 -7.27 9.18 6.28
C ILE A 235 -8.14 8.02 6.76
N THR A 236 -9.16 7.68 5.98
CA THR A 236 -10.10 6.59 6.31
C THR A 236 -9.85 5.33 5.50
N GLY A 237 -8.96 5.38 4.51
CA GLY A 237 -8.54 4.23 3.71
C GLY A 237 -7.56 4.65 2.63
N VAL A 238 -6.68 3.74 2.25
CA VAL A 238 -5.62 3.96 1.26
C VAL A 238 -5.57 2.79 0.29
N SER A 239 -5.43 3.06 -1.00
CA SER A 239 -5.20 2.04 -2.02
C SER A 239 -3.92 2.30 -2.80
N PHE A 240 -3.30 1.21 -3.21
CA PHE A 240 -2.03 1.16 -3.93
C PHE A 240 -2.22 0.34 -5.19
N HIS A 241 -1.86 0.91 -6.32
CA HIS A 241 -1.84 0.23 -7.61
C HIS A 241 -0.44 0.35 -8.21
N LEU A 242 0.20 -0.79 -8.48
CA LEU A 242 1.51 -0.81 -9.13
C LEU A 242 1.37 -1.40 -10.53
N ASP A 243 1.48 -0.54 -11.53
CA ASP A 243 1.47 -0.93 -12.94
C ASP A 243 2.91 -1.04 -13.45
N SER A 244 3.29 -2.18 -14.01
CA SER A 244 4.55 -2.33 -14.74
C SER A 244 4.24 -2.85 -16.15
N PRO A 245 4.14 -1.96 -17.15
CA PRO A 245 3.82 -2.36 -18.52
C PRO A 245 4.82 -3.34 -19.14
N GLY A 246 6.09 -3.29 -18.69
CA GLY A 246 7.12 -4.26 -19.08
C GLY A 246 7.06 -5.59 -18.32
N GLY A 247 6.10 -5.74 -17.41
CA GLY A 247 5.87 -6.96 -16.63
C GLY A 247 6.91 -7.21 -15.55
N GLY A 248 7.51 -6.16 -15.00
CA GLY A 248 8.55 -6.29 -13.99
C GLY A 248 8.02 -6.87 -12.68
N ASP A 249 8.82 -7.73 -12.06
CA ASP A 249 8.47 -8.47 -10.84
C ASP A 249 8.70 -7.64 -9.57
N TRP A 250 8.07 -6.48 -9.49
CA TRP A 250 8.20 -5.60 -8.32
C TRP A 250 7.65 -6.26 -7.06
N ARG A 251 8.30 -6.00 -5.91
CA ARG A 251 7.79 -6.44 -4.62
C ARG A 251 7.27 -5.27 -3.80
N PHE A 252 6.05 -5.45 -3.31
CA PHE A 252 5.28 -4.52 -2.52
C PHE A 252 5.14 -5.10 -1.11
N GLU A 253 5.58 -4.36 -0.08
CA GLU A 253 5.49 -4.78 1.33
C GLU A 253 4.70 -3.72 2.11
N LEU A 254 3.66 -4.17 2.81
CA LEU A 254 2.70 -3.31 3.49
C LEU A 254 2.46 -3.84 4.90
N GLU A 255 2.61 -2.98 5.90
CA GLU A 255 2.26 -3.24 7.30
C GLU A 255 1.01 -2.44 7.66
N LEU A 256 0.05 -3.05 8.38
CA LEU A 256 -1.26 -2.49 8.72
C LEU A 256 -1.42 -2.18 10.21
#